data_AF-A0A6V7M5L6-F1
#
_entry.id   AF-A0A6V7M5L6-F1
#
_cell.length_a   1.000
_cell.length_b   1.000
_cell.length_c   1.000
_cell.angle_alpha   90.00
_cell.angle_beta   90.00
_cell.angle_gamma   90.00
#
_symmetry.space_group_name_H-M   'P 1'
#
loop_
_entity.id
_entity.type
_entity.pdbx_description
1 polymer ?
#
loop_
_entity_poly.entity_id
_entity_poly.type
_entity_poly.pdbx_seq_one_letter_code
_entity_poly.pdbx_strand_id
1 'polypeptide(L)'
;TCLQLSSPELMRKLPNGGTLHHHMKDRTIVSTPTKDSDKASTATEPERSNTSCRKWLVTCGIFLLGCALITAIGLPIALELRSSHLLEARLQVVRRILAETPLIDGHNDFLWNLRKNRGLHLDGFPFDEDLSQNTTLGPLWQTDLSRLHQGNIGAQFWSAYVPCEAQFLDAVQLTLEQIDVVRRLSTKYPTRMRLVTSSEELKQAHKDGVLASLFGIEGGHSIGASMAVLRSFHLLGARYMTLTHKCSTP
;
A
#
# COMPACT_ATOMS: atom_id res chain seq x y z
N THR A 1 -2.62 19.53 -15.47
CA THR A 1 -4.06 19.70 -15.76
C THR A 1 -4.82 18.75 -14.85
N CYS A 2 -5.39 19.29 -13.76
CA CYS A 2 -6.12 18.51 -12.75
C CYS A 2 -7.41 17.94 -13.34
N LEU A 3 -7.62 16.63 -13.20
CA LEU A 3 -8.91 16.01 -13.49
C LEU A 3 -9.83 16.20 -12.28
N GLN A 4 -10.75 17.16 -12.40
CA GLN A 4 -11.98 17.16 -11.62
C GLN A 4 -12.89 16.07 -12.19
N LEU A 5 -13.07 14.99 -11.43
CA LEU A 5 -14.22 14.09 -11.59
C LEU A 5 -14.90 13.98 -10.23
N SER A 6 -15.75 14.97 -9.94
CA SER A 6 -16.75 14.88 -8.89
C SER A 6 -17.97 14.14 -9.45
N SER A 7 -18.14 12.87 -9.07
CA SER A 7 -19.46 12.23 -9.12
C SER A 7 -20.07 12.28 -7.72
N PRO A 8 -21.19 13.00 -7.50
CA PRO A 8 -21.82 13.16 -6.17
C PRO A 8 -22.37 11.87 -5.54
N GLU A 9 -22.40 10.75 -6.28
CA GLU A 9 -23.02 9.51 -5.81
C GLU A 9 -22.11 8.62 -4.97
N LEU A 10 -20.78 8.83 -4.98
CA LEU A 10 -19.84 7.95 -4.26
C LEU A 10 -19.66 8.27 -2.76
N MET A 11 -20.20 9.40 -2.27
CA MET A 11 -19.95 9.91 -0.92
C MET A 11 -21.06 9.62 0.11
N ARG A 12 -22.14 8.94 -0.27
CA ARG A 12 -23.19 8.50 0.68
C ARG A 12 -22.97 7.06 1.10
N LYS A 13 -22.15 6.86 2.14
CA LYS A 13 -22.33 5.88 3.24
C LYS A 13 -20.99 5.62 3.91
N LEU A 14 -20.65 6.46 4.88
CA LEU A 14 -19.70 6.12 5.94
C LEU A 14 -20.40 6.42 7.28
N PRO A 15 -20.51 5.47 8.23
CA PRO A 15 -21.07 5.75 9.55
C PRO A 15 -20.03 6.49 10.40
N ASN A 16 -20.36 7.71 10.83
CA ASN A 16 -19.61 8.47 11.83
C ASN A 16 -19.85 7.87 13.22
N GLY A 17 -18.79 7.45 13.91
CA GLY A 17 -18.84 7.03 15.32
C GLY A 17 -18.73 8.24 16.25
N GLY A 18 -19.80 8.55 16.98
CA GLY A 18 -19.81 9.59 18.02
C GLY A 18 -19.58 9.01 19.42
N THR A 19 -18.73 9.66 20.18
CA THR A 19 -18.48 9.44 21.62
C THR A 19 -19.41 10.33 22.47
N LEU A 20 -20.06 9.75 23.48
CA LEU A 20 -20.88 10.46 24.48
C LEU A 20 -20.11 10.57 25.81
N HIS A 21 -19.90 11.81 26.27
CA HIS A 21 -19.56 12.15 27.64
C HIS A 21 -20.84 12.36 28.45
N HIS A 22 -20.91 11.84 29.67
CA HIS A 22 -21.84 12.33 30.68
C HIS A 22 -21.08 12.70 31.96
N HIS A 23 -21.27 13.95 32.36
CA HIS A 23 -20.87 14.54 33.62
C HIS A 23 -22.16 14.73 34.45
N MET A 24 -21.98 14.83 35.78
CA MET A 24 -22.77 15.61 36.77
C MET A 24 -23.54 14.73 37.79
N LYS A 25 -23.67 15.02 39.09
CA LYS A 25 -22.96 15.80 40.13
C LYS A 25 -23.78 15.60 41.43
N ASP A 26 -23.09 15.65 42.56
CA ASP A 26 -23.49 16.20 43.86
C ASP A 26 -24.40 15.51 44.90
N ARG A 27 -23.95 15.73 46.14
CA ARG A 27 -24.66 15.98 47.43
C ARG A 27 -24.99 14.84 48.41
N THR A 28 -24.03 14.65 49.31
CA THR A 28 -24.05 14.80 50.79
C THR A 28 -25.36 15.13 51.52
N ILE A 29 -25.60 14.49 52.69
CA ILE A 29 -25.81 15.06 54.07
C ILE A 29 -26.45 13.98 55.00
N VAL A 30 -25.70 13.46 56.00
CA VAL A 30 -25.81 13.65 57.48
C VAL A 30 -27.07 13.09 58.17
N SER A 31 -26.88 12.19 59.15
CA SER A 31 -27.28 12.39 60.58
C SER A 31 -27.10 11.13 61.45
N THR A 32 -26.24 11.25 62.47
CA THR A 32 -26.24 10.53 63.77
C THR A 32 -27.35 11.12 64.69
N PRO A 33 -27.87 10.47 65.77
CA PRO A 33 -27.09 10.25 67.02
C PRO A 33 -27.55 9.13 68.02
N THR A 34 -26.67 8.83 69.01
CA THR A 34 -26.92 8.54 70.47
C THR A 34 -27.79 7.34 70.89
N LYS A 35 -27.61 6.62 72.02
CA LYS A 35 -26.62 6.47 73.12
C LYS A 35 -27.14 5.31 74.02
N ASP A 36 -26.32 4.91 74.99
CA ASP A 36 -26.64 4.19 76.23
C ASP A 36 -26.79 2.66 76.19
N SER A 37 -26.78 2.09 77.39
CA SER A 37 -25.68 1.27 77.90
C SER A 37 -26.18 0.04 78.67
N ASP A 38 -25.22 -0.86 78.93
CA ASP A 38 -25.17 -1.86 80.01
C ASP A 38 -25.82 -3.26 79.87
N LYS A 39 -24.89 -4.23 79.96
CA LYS A 39 -24.90 -5.50 80.72
C LYS A 39 -25.75 -6.69 80.24
N ALA A 40 -25.02 -7.58 79.56
CA ALA A 40 -24.74 -8.96 79.94
C ALA A 40 -25.86 -9.81 80.56
N SER A 41 -26.35 -10.80 79.80
CA SER A 41 -26.43 -12.19 80.26
C SER A 41 -26.43 -13.12 79.04
N THR A 42 -25.58 -14.14 79.13
CA THR A 42 -25.39 -15.25 78.20
C THR A 42 -26.64 -16.11 78.00
N ALA A 43 -26.98 -16.40 76.74
CA ALA A 43 -27.61 -17.66 76.34
C ALA A 43 -27.37 -17.95 74.85
N THR A 44 -26.88 -19.15 74.62
CA THR A 44 -26.68 -19.96 73.41
C THR A 44 -27.71 -19.86 72.28
N GLU A 45 -27.23 -19.70 71.04
CA GLU A 45 -27.59 -20.41 69.77
C GLU A 45 -27.23 -19.53 68.54
N PRO A 46 -27.21 -20.05 67.30
CA PRO A 46 -26.29 -21.01 66.72
C PRO A 46 -25.40 -20.36 65.64
N GLU A 47 -24.25 -20.96 65.35
CA GLU A 47 -23.31 -20.53 64.30
C GLU A 47 -23.90 -20.78 62.89
N ARG A 48 -24.82 -19.91 62.44
CA ARG A 48 -25.48 -20.03 61.13
C ARG A 48 -24.64 -19.33 60.04
N SER A 49 -24.09 -20.15 59.13
CA SER A 49 -23.82 -19.79 57.72
C SER A 49 -22.64 -18.86 57.39
N ASN A 50 -21.42 -19.11 57.89
CA ASN A 50 -20.22 -18.46 57.35
C ASN A 50 -19.64 -19.19 56.10
N THR A 51 -19.98 -20.47 55.93
CA THR A 51 -19.49 -21.31 54.82
C THR A 51 -20.20 -21.04 53.49
N SER A 52 -21.49 -20.65 53.53
CA SER A 52 -22.28 -20.37 52.33
C SER A 52 -21.86 -19.05 51.65
N CYS A 53 -21.64 -18.00 52.45
CA CYS A 53 -21.15 -16.70 51.98
C CYS A 53 -19.74 -16.81 51.36
N ARG A 54 -18.83 -17.56 51.99
CA ARG A 54 -17.48 -17.81 51.48
C ARG A 54 -17.47 -18.61 50.18
N LYS A 55 -18.34 -19.61 50.03
CA LYS A 55 -18.51 -20.35 48.76
C LYS A 55 -19.01 -19.43 47.65
N TRP A 56 -19.99 -18.56 47.95
CA TRP A 56 -20.54 -17.59 47.01
C TRP A 56 -19.49 -16.58 46.53
N LEU A 57 -18.67 -16.05 47.44
CA LEU A 57 -17.58 -15.13 47.12
C LEU A 57 -16.51 -15.79 46.22
N VAL A 58 -16.15 -17.04 46.46
CA VAL A 58 -15.21 -17.78 45.61
C VAL A 58 -15.79 -18.05 44.23
N THR A 59 -17.06 -18.45 44.12
CA THR A 59 -17.72 -18.62 42.81
C THR A 59 -17.85 -17.32 42.04
N CYS A 60 -18.17 -16.21 42.71
CA CYS A 60 -18.18 -14.88 42.09
C CYS A 60 -16.78 -14.45 41.64
N GLY A 61 -15.75 -14.73 42.45
CA GLY A 61 -14.35 -14.45 42.10
C GLY A 61 -13.90 -15.22 40.86
N ILE A 62 -14.19 -16.52 40.79
CA ILE A 62 -13.89 -17.37 39.62
C ILE A 62 -14.65 -16.88 38.39
N PHE A 63 -15.92 -16.50 38.53
CA PHE A 63 -16.71 -15.97 37.42
C PHE A 63 -16.15 -14.64 36.89
N LEU A 64 -15.80 -13.71 37.79
CA LEU A 64 -15.20 -12.43 37.41
C LEU A 64 -13.83 -12.61 36.73
N LEU A 65 -13.02 -13.55 37.20
CA LEU A 65 -11.72 -13.86 36.62
C LEU A 65 -11.88 -14.52 35.24
N GLY A 66 -12.89 -15.38 35.06
CA GLY A 66 -13.28 -15.94 33.77
C GLY A 66 -13.75 -14.85 32.79
N CYS A 67 -14.61 -13.93 33.23
CA CYS A 67 -15.05 -12.79 32.41
C CYS A 67 -13.87 -11.87 32.03
N ALA A 68 -12.95 -11.60 32.96
CA ALA A 68 -11.76 -10.79 32.70
C ALA A 68 -10.82 -11.46 31.68
N LEU A 69 -10.67 -12.78 31.72
CA LEU A 69 -9.90 -13.53 30.72
C LEU A 69 -10.58 -13.50 29.35
N ILE A 70 -11.91 -13.68 29.30
CA ILE A 70 -12.68 -13.61 28.05
C ILE A 70 -12.61 -12.20 27.45
N THR A 71 -12.68 -11.14 28.25
CA THR A 71 -12.58 -9.77 27.72
C THR A 71 -11.15 -9.42 27.31
N ALA A 72 -10.14 -9.83 28.08
CA ALA A 72 -8.73 -9.59 27.77
C ALA A 72 -8.27 -10.28 26.48
N ILE A 73 -8.82 -11.45 26.16
CA ILE A 73 -8.49 -12.20 24.94
C ILE A 73 -9.47 -11.90 23.80
N GLY A 74 -10.77 -11.86 24.11
CA GLY A 74 -11.83 -11.68 23.12
C GLY A 74 -11.85 -10.28 22.50
N LEU A 75 -11.53 -9.22 23.25
CA LEU A 75 -11.51 -7.86 22.71
C LEU A 75 -10.38 -7.64 21.69
N PRO A 76 -9.10 -8.01 21.95
CA PRO A 76 -8.06 -7.95 20.92
C PRO A 76 -8.39 -8.75 19.67
N ILE A 77 -8.87 -9.99 19.82
CA ILE A 77 -9.23 -10.84 18.68
C ILE A 77 -10.39 -10.21 17.89
N ALA A 78 -11.41 -9.68 18.56
CA ALA A 78 -12.52 -9.00 17.88
C ALA A 78 -12.07 -7.73 17.14
N LEU A 79 -11.13 -6.96 17.71
CA LEU A 79 -10.53 -5.79 17.07
C LEU A 79 -9.70 -6.18 15.84
N GLU A 80 -8.93 -7.26 15.92
CA GLU A 80 -8.11 -7.79 14.82
C GLU A 80 -8.96 -8.39 13.69
N LEU A 81 -10.03 -9.11 14.02
CA LEU A 81 -11.00 -9.59 13.03
C LEU A 81 -11.72 -8.43 12.36
N ARG A 82 -12.12 -7.41 13.13
CA ARG A 82 -12.75 -6.20 12.59
C ARG A 82 -11.80 -5.41 11.69
N SER A 83 -10.54 -5.27 12.07
CA SER A 83 -9.54 -4.57 11.24
C SER A 83 -9.27 -5.33 9.94
N SER A 84 -9.19 -6.67 10.01
CA SER A 84 -9.02 -7.54 8.84
C SER A 84 -10.22 -7.46 7.89
N HIS A 85 -11.44 -7.50 8.42
CA HIS A 85 -12.65 -7.37 7.61
C HIS A 85 -12.78 -5.98 6.98
N LEU A 86 -12.40 -4.93 7.72
CA LEU A 86 -12.35 -3.57 7.18
C LEU A 86 -11.29 -3.43 6.09
N LEU A 87 -10.12 -4.05 6.26
CA LEU A 87 -9.07 -4.07 5.25
C LEU A 87 -9.55 -4.79 3.99
N GLU A 88 -10.13 -5.98 4.11
CA GLU A 88 -10.63 -6.73 2.95
C GLU A 88 -11.73 -5.95 2.22
N ALA A 89 -12.67 -5.33 2.94
CA ALA A 89 -13.69 -4.47 2.33
C ALA A 89 -13.07 -3.28 1.56
N ARG A 90 -12.03 -2.64 2.12
CA ARG A 90 -11.28 -1.57 1.44
C ARG A 90 -10.54 -2.09 0.21
N LEU A 91 -9.90 -3.25 0.30
CA LEU A 91 -9.18 -3.87 -0.82
C LEU A 91 -10.14 -4.26 -1.95
N GLN A 92 -11.34 -4.74 -1.63
CA GLN A 92 -12.37 -5.02 -2.64
C GLN A 92 -12.80 -3.75 -3.38
N VAL A 93 -12.99 -2.64 -2.66
CA VAL A 93 -13.28 -1.33 -3.26
C VAL A 93 -12.12 -0.89 -4.16
N VAL A 94 -10.87 -0.99 -3.68
CA VAL A 94 -9.68 -0.63 -4.46
C VAL A 94 -9.55 -1.49 -5.72
N ARG A 95 -9.71 -2.81 -5.62
CA ARG A 95 -9.66 -3.73 -6.77
C ARG A 95 -10.74 -3.40 -7.79
N ARG A 96 -11.96 -3.06 -7.35
CA ARG A 96 -13.04 -2.65 -8.25
C ARG A 96 -12.68 -1.36 -8.99
N ILE A 97 -12.18 -0.35 -8.28
CA ILE A 97 -11.73 0.90 -8.91
C ILE A 97 -10.62 0.62 -9.92
N LEU A 98 -9.60 -0.16 -9.54
CA LEU A 98 -8.45 -0.45 -10.41
C LEU A 98 -8.78 -1.41 -11.57
N ALA A 99 -9.90 -2.14 -11.51
CA ALA A 99 -10.40 -2.90 -12.66
C ALA A 99 -11.01 -1.99 -13.73
N GLU A 100 -11.63 -0.87 -13.32
CA GLU A 100 -12.24 0.12 -14.23
C GLU A 100 -11.26 1.21 -14.66
N THR A 101 -10.36 1.61 -13.76
CA THR A 101 -9.32 2.63 -13.98
C THR A 101 -7.97 2.11 -13.48
N PRO A 102 -7.26 1.30 -14.27
CA PRO A 102 -5.95 0.79 -13.89
C PRO A 102 -4.96 1.89 -13.58
N LEU A 103 -4.00 1.58 -12.69
CA LEU A 103 -2.99 2.52 -12.27
C LEU A 103 -2.05 2.85 -13.44
N ILE A 104 -1.68 4.13 -13.55
CA ILE A 104 -0.62 4.62 -14.43
C ILE A 104 0.55 4.99 -13.53
N ASP A 105 1.61 4.18 -13.55
CA ASP A 105 2.83 4.50 -12.84
C ASP A 105 3.73 5.40 -13.70
N GLY A 106 4.15 6.51 -13.10
CA GLY A 106 4.88 7.57 -13.81
C GLY A 106 6.39 7.35 -13.90
N HIS A 107 6.96 6.39 -13.18
CA HIS A 107 8.41 6.25 -13.09
C HIS A 107 8.86 4.91 -12.49
N ASN A 108 9.50 4.05 -13.29
CA ASN A 108 10.05 2.78 -12.82
C ASN A 108 11.47 2.52 -13.37
N ASP A 109 12.41 2.29 -12.44
CA ASP A 109 13.85 2.08 -12.70
C ASP A 109 14.24 0.64 -13.07
N PHE A 110 13.28 -0.20 -13.45
CA PHE A 110 13.54 -1.59 -13.88
C PHE A 110 14.68 -1.67 -14.91
N LEU A 111 14.73 -0.76 -15.88
CA LEU A 111 15.77 -0.76 -16.91
C LEU A 111 17.18 -0.55 -16.33
N TRP A 112 17.31 0.30 -15.32
CA TRP A 112 18.59 0.52 -14.64
C TRP A 112 19.00 -0.70 -13.82
N ASN A 113 18.04 -1.32 -13.13
CA ASN A 113 18.27 -2.57 -12.41
C ASN A 113 18.70 -3.69 -13.38
N LEU A 114 18.09 -3.78 -14.56
CA LEU A 114 18.51 -4.72 -15.60
C LEU A 114 19.93 -4.43 -16.09
N ARG A 115 20.29 -3.17 -16.30
CA ARG A 115 21.65 -2.79 -16.72
C ARG A 115 22.68 -3.22 -15.68
N LYS A 116 22.47 -2.84 -14.42
CA LYS A 116 23.39 -3.12 -13.32
C LYS A 116 23.63 -4.61 -13.11
N ASN A 117 22.57 -5.40 -13.14
CA ASN A 117 22.65 -6.81 -12.75
C ASN A 117 22.87 -7.74 -13.94
N ARG A 118 22.55 -7.31 -15.17
CA ARG A 118 22.55 -8.19 -16.36
C ARG A 118 23.08 -7.53 -17.64
N GLY A 119 23.63 -6.32 -17.59
CA GLY A 119 24.18 -5.66 -18.78
C GLY A 119 23.15 -5.48 -19.92
N LEU A 120 21.87 -5.33 -19.60
CA LEU A 120 20.75 -5.22 -20.56
C LEU A 120 20.41 -6.48 -21.38
N HIS A 121 21.00 -7.62 -21.03
CA HIS A 121 20.68 -8.91 -21.65
C HIS A 121 19.33 -9.45 -21.15
N LEU A 122 18.42 -9.72 -22.10
CA LEU A 122 17.08 -10.28 -21.84
C LEU A 122 17.03 -11.82 -22.01
N ASP A 123 18.12 -12.43 -22.50
CA ASP A 123 18.20 -13.87 -22.74
C ASP A 123 18.13 -14.63 -21.42
N GLY A 124 17.16 -15.53 -21.29
CA GLY A 124 16.90 -16.23 -20.04
C GLY A 124 16.52 -15.32 -18.85
N PHE A 125 16.07 -14.07 -19.10
CA PHE A 125 15.44 -13.25 -18.06
C PHE A 125 13.92 -13.48 -18.06
N PRO A 126 13.34 -14.06 -16.99
CA PRO A 126 11.94 -14.44 -16.92
C PRO A 126 11.06 -13.27 -16.45
N PHE A 127 11.01 -12.18 -17.23
CA PHE A 127 10.26 -10.97 -16.86
C PHE A 127 8.74 -11.20 -16.78
N ASP A 128 8.25 -12.29 -17.37
CA ASP A 128 6.85 -12.69 -17.38
C ASP A 128 6.42 -13.58 -16.20
N GLU A 129 7.37 -13.95 -15.34
CA GLU A 129 7.17 -14.72 -14.11
C GLU A 129 7.22 -13.82 -12.87
N ASP A 130 6.76 -14.33 -11.72
CA ASP A 130 6.90 -13.62 -10.44
C ASP A 130 8.35 -13.74 -9.94
N LEU A 131 9.11 -12.65 -10.11
CA LEU A 131 10.53 -12.62 -9.74
C LEU A 131 10.75 -12.64 -8.22
N SER A 132 9.74 -12.33 -7.40
CA SER A 132 9.86 -12.43 -5.94
C SER A 132 10.02 -13.86 -5.45
N GLN A 133 9.55 -14.83 -6.24
CA GLN A 133 9.67 -16.25 -5.96
C GLN A 133 10.96 -16.85 -6.56
N ASN A 134 11.70 -16.07 -7.35
CA ASN A 134 12.90 -16.54 -8.00
C ASN A 134 14.12 -16.42 -7.06
N THR A 135 14.46 -17.55 -6.42
CA THR A 135 15.59 -17.63 -5.49
C THR A 135 16.95 -17.41 -6.15
N THR A 136 17.06 -17.63 -7.47
CA THR A 136 18.32 -17.48 -8.22
C THR A 136 18.62 -16.02 -8.54
N LEU A 137 17.58 -15.22 -8.80
CA LEU A 137 17.71 -13.78 -9.12
C LEU A 137 17.74 -12.88 -7.86
N GLY A 138 17.33 -13.42 -6.71
CA GLY A 138 17.35 -12.74 -5.42
C GLY A 138 16.26 -11.66 -5.26
N PRO A 139 16.18 -11.01 -4.08
CA PRO A 139 15.09 -10.09 -3.72
C PRO A 139 15.18 -8.71 -4.39
N LEU A 140 16.13 -8.50 -5.31
CA LEU A 140 16.43 -7.19 -5.90
C LEU A 140 15.35 -6.71 -6.88
N TRP A 141 14.52 -7.62 -7.38
CA TRP A 141 13.55 -7.33 -8.44
C TRP A 141 12.19 -6.99 -7.83
N GLN A 142 11.76 -5.74 -8.03
CA GLN A 142 10.46 -5.25 -7.57
C GLN A 142 9.40 -5.25 -8.68
N THR A 143 9.80 -5.52 -9.93
CA THR A 143 8.95 -5.37 -11.10
C THR A 143 9.09 -6.55 -12.04
N ASP A 144 7.94 -7.13 -12.40
CA ASP A 144 7.75 -8.16 -13.42
C ASP A 144 6.30 -8.12 -13.92
N LEU A 145 6.02 -8.72 -15.08
CA LEU A 145 4.69 -8.66 -15.69
C LEU A 145 3.62 -9.35 -14.83
N SER A 146 3.99 -10.37 -14.04
CA SER A 146 3.06 -11.07 -13.15
C SER A 146 2.54 -10.13 -12.07
N ARG A 147 3.45 -9.47 -11.33
CA ARG A 147 3.09 -8.52 -10.27
C ARG A 147 2.52 -7.22 -10.82
N LEU A 148 2.93 -6.75 -11.99
CA LEU A 148 2.30 -5.60 -12.65
C LEU A 148 0.83 -5.89 -12.98
N HIS A 149 0.53 -7.09 -13.48
CA HIS A 149 -0.84 -7.52 -13.74
C HIS A 149 -1.64 -7.68 -12.45
N GLN A 150 -1.09 -8.35 -11.42
CA GLN A 150 -1.73 -8.52 -10.11
C GLN A 150 -1.99 -7.18 -9.40
N GLY A 151 -1.12 -6.19 -9.61
CA GLY A 151 -1.25 -4.84 -9.06
C GLY A 151 -2.18 -3.91 -9.85
N ASN A 152 -2.85 -4.41 -10.90
CA ASN A 152 -3.70 -3.63 -11.81
C ASN A 152 -2.98 -2.39 -12.38
N ILE A 153 -1.70 -2.53 -12.77
CA ILE A 153 -0.98 -1.50 -13.51
C ILE A 153 -1.41 -1.58 -14.97
N GLY A 154 -2.10 -0.55 -15.46
CA GLY A 154 -2.52 -0.46 -16.86
C GLY A 154 -1.52 0.26 -17.75
N ALA A 155 -0.69 1.14 -17.17
CA ALA A 155 0.39 1.77 -17.88
C ALA A 155 1.62 1.98 -16.99
N GLN A 156 2.79 1.83 -17.59
CA GLN A 156 4.07 2.01 -16.93
C GLN A 156 4.94 2.91 -17.78
N PHE A 157 5.46 3.97 -17.17
CA PHE A 157 6.59 4.70 -17.72
C PHE A 157 7.90 4.13 -17.21
N TRP A 158 8.70 3.56 -18.11
CA TRP A 158 10.04 3.10 -17.83
C TRP A 158 11.02 4.27 -17.85
N SER A 159 11.85 4.37 -16.80
CA SER A 159 12.89 5.39 -16.75
C SER A 159 14.09 4.98 -17.59
N ALA A 160 14.35 5.72 -18.67
CA ALA A 160 15.62 5.64 -19.42
C ALA A 160 16.69 6.47 -18.69
N TYR A 161 16.98 6.06 -17.46
CA TYR A 161 17.99 6.67 -16.59
C TYR A 161 19.41 6.36 -17.05
N VAL A 162 20.27 7.37 -16.96
CA VAL A 162 21.73 7.21 -17.06
C VAL A 162 22.43 8.01 -15.95
N PRO A 163 23.55 7.51 -15.38
CA PRO A 163 24.27 8.19 -14.32
C PRO A 163 24.73 9.60 -14.71
N CYS A 164 24.85 10.50 -13.73
CA CYS A 164 25.38 11.84 -13.95
C CYS A 164 26.83 11.83 -14.42
N GLU A 165 27.59 10.80 -14.04
CA GLU A 165 28.97 10.56 -14.43
C GLU A 165 29.14 10.35 -15.94
N ALA A 166 28.06 9.99 -16.65
CA ALA A 166 28.06 9.87 -18.11
C ALA A 166 27.92 11.23 -18.83
N GLN A 167 27.63 12.31 -18.10
CA GLN A 167 27.51 13.64 -18.69
C GLN A 167 28.85 14.07 -19.30
N PHE A 168 28.81 14.60 -20.52
CA PHE A 168 29.99 14.91 -21.36
C PHE A 168 30.81 13.70 -21.83
N LEU A 169 30.35 12.48 -21.55
CA LEU A 169 30.95 11.24 -22.01
C LEU A 169 29.97 10.51 -22.95
N ASP A 170 29.36 9.44 -22.46
CA ASP A 170 28.56 8.48 -23.21
C ASP A 170 27.06 8.55 -22.89
N ALA A 171 26.58 9.59 -22.20
CA ALA A 171 25.16 9.72 -21.79
C ALA A 171 24.17 9.45 -22.95
N VAL A 172 24.41 10.02 -24.13
CA VAL A 172 23.53 9.80 -25.30
C VAL A 172 23.48 8.33 -25.72
N GLN A 173 24.63 7.65 -25.77
CA GLN A 173 24.72 6.24 -26.12
C GLN A 173 24.00 5.38 -25.08
N LEU A 174 24.30 5.59 -23.80
CA LEU A 174 23.67 4.86 -22.70
C LEU A 174 22.15 5.02 -22.73
N THR A 175 21.65 6.23 -22.99
CA THR A 175 20.21 6.47 -23.10
C THR A 175 19.60 5.69 -24.27
N LEU A 176 20.27 5.63 -25.43
CA LEU A 176 19.81 4.81 -26.56
C LEU A 176 19.74 3.31 -26.21
N GLU A 177 20.72 2.79 -25.47
CA GLU A 177 20.72 1.40 -25.00
C GLU A 177 19.54 1.13 -24.05
N GLN A 178 19.21 2.06 -23.14
CA GLN A 178 18.04 1.94 -22.27
C GLN A 178 16.73 1.96 -23.09
N ILE A 179 16.60 2.85 -24.08
CA ILE A 179 15.44 2.92 -24.98
C ILE A 179 15.25 1.61 -25.74
N ASP A 180 16.34 1.06 -26.28
CA ASP A 180 16.32 -0.21 -27.03
C ASP A 180 15.76 -1.37 -26.19
N VAL A 181 16.09 -1.44 -24.90
CA VAL A 181 15.59 -2.47 -23.99
C VAL A 181 14.06 -2.44 -23.88
N VAL A 182 13.45 -1.26 -23.75
CA VAL A 182 11.98 -1.12 -23.67
C VAL A 182 11.32 -1.67 -24.93
N ARG A 183 11.91 -1.37 -26.10
CA ARG A 183 11.42 -1.85 -27.40
C ARG A 183 11.55 -3.37 -27.52
N ARG A 184 12.70 -3.93 -27.10
CA ARG A 184 12.92 -5.39 -27.09
C ARG A 184 12.00 -6.11 -26.11
N LEU A 185 11.76 -5.57 -24.92
CA LEU A 185 10.80 -6.13 -23.96
C LEU A 185 9.39 -6.17 -24.55
N SER A 186 8.94 -5.06 -25.13
CA SER A 186 7.62 -4.98 -25.77
C SER A 186 7.48 -5.95 -26.93
N THR A 187 8.57 -6.15 -27.70
CA THR A 187 8.61 -7.11 -28.81
C THR A 187 8.63 -8.57 -28.33
N LYS A 188 9.29 -8.84 -27.19
CA LYS A 188 9.39 -10.18 -26.58
C LYS A 188 8.07 -10.62 -25.95
N TYR A 189 7.27 -9.67 -25.44
CA TYR A 189 6.03 -9.95 -24.70
C TYR A 189 4.79 -9.25 -25.32
N PRO A 190 4.50 -9.44 -26.62
CA PRO A 190 3.48 -8.66 -27.34
C PRO A 190 2.05 -8.96 -26.88
N THR A 191 1.82 -10.10 -26.23
CA THR A 191 0.53 -10.50 -25.67
C THR A 191 0.27 -9.96 -24.26
N ARG A 192 1.30 -9.39 -23.60
CA ARG A 192 1.20 -8.89 -22.22
C ARG A 192 1.51 -7.41 -22.08
N MET A 193 2.29 -6.84 -22.99
CA MET A 193 2.61 -5.41 -23.00
C MET A 193 2.73 -4.87 -24.42
N ARG A 194 2.54 -3.56 -24.57
CA ARG A 194 2.64 -2.88 -25.85
C ARG A 194 3.34 -1.54 -25.67
N LEU A 195 4.36 -1.27 -26.48
CA LEU A 195 4.93 0.08 -26.56
C LEU A 195 3.88 1.02 -27.16
N VAL A 196 3.53 2.07 -26.41
CA VAL A 196 2.58 3.09 -26.85
C VAL A 196 3.20 4.47 -26.70
N THR A 197 2.71 5.40 -27.50
CA THR A 197 3.26 6.74 -27.58
C THR A 197 2.19 7.84 -27.62
N SER A 198 0.93 7.48 -27.44
CA SER A 198 -0.18 8.44 -27.34
C SER A 198 -1.17 8.01 -26.25
N SER A 199 -2.01 8.96 -25.82
CA SER A 199 -3.05 8.66 -24.84
C SER A 199 -4.13 7.75 -25.41
N GLU A 200 -4.35 7.83 -26.71
CA GLU A 200 -5.26 7.01 -27.51
C GLU A 200 -4.76 5.57 -27.58
N GLU A 201 -3.48 5.36 -27.90
CA GLU A 201 -2.86 4.04 -27.87
C GLU A 201 -2.84 3.45 -26.46
N LEU A 202 -2.59 4.26 -25.42
CA LEU A 202 -2.68 3.83 -24.02
C LEU A 202 -4.09 3.34 -23.69
N LYS A 203 -5.12 4.11 -24.02
CA LYS A 203 -6.53 3.69 -23.84
C LYS A 203 -6.83 2.41 -24.61
N GLN A 204 -6.27 2.23 -25.80
CA GLN A 204 -6.46 0.99 -26.57
C GLN A 204 -5.76 -0.20 -25.93
N ALA A 205 -4.51 -0.04 -25.47
CA ALA A 205 -3.80 -1.09 -24.73
C ALA A 205 -4.56 -1.52 -23.48
N HIS A 206 -5.14 -0.56 -22.75
CA HIS A 206 -6.01 -0.85 -21.61
C HIS A 206 -7.23 -1.68 -22.01
N LYS A 207 -7.94 -1.32 -23.09
CA LYS A 207 -9.09 -2.12 -23.61
C LYS A 207 -8.69 -3.52 -24.02
N ASP A 208 -7.49 -3.68 -24.57
CA ASP A 208 -6.95 -4.97 -25.00
C ASP A 208 -6.44 -5.81 -23.81
N GLY A 209 -6.47 -5.28 -22.58
CA GLY A 209 -6.02 -5.97 -21.38
C GLY A 209 -4.50 -6.15 -21.30
N VAL A 210 -3.73 -5.36 -22.04
CA VAL A 210 -2.25 -5.42 -22.04
C VAL A 210 -1.66 -4.18 -21.38
N LEU A 211 -0.48 -4.33 -20.77
CA LEU A 211 0.25 -3.23 -20.17
C LEU A 211 0.66 -2.21 -21.24
N ALA A 212 0.21 -0.97 -21.11
CA ALA A 212 0.72 0.14 -21.90
C ALA A 212 2.13 0.52 -21.42
N SER A 213 3.13 0.22 -22.24
CA SER A 213 4.54 0.51 -21.98
C SER A 213 4.90 1.84 -22.62
N LEU A 214 5.31 2.82 -21.82
CA LEU A 214 5.88 4.09 -22.27
C LEU A 214 7.27 4.25 -21.66
N PHE A 215 8.05 5.21 -22.15
CA PHE A 215 9.31 5.55 -21.50
C PHE A 215 9.57 7.05 -21.57
N GLY A 216 10.38 7.51 -20.63
CA GLY A 216 10.86 8.88 -20.61
C GLY A 216 12.33 8.97 -20.25
N ILE A 217 12.94 10.07 -20.66
CA ILE A 217 14.36 10.31 -20.48
C ILE A 217 14.58 10.92 -19.09
N GLU A 218 15.36 10.26 -18.24
CA GLU A 218 15.64 10.78 -16.89
C GLU A 218 17.00 11.48 -16.86
N GLY A 219 16.97 12.80 -16.93
CA GLY A 219 18.13 13.68 -16.80
C GLY A 219 18.49 14.33 -18.12
N GLY A 220 18.60 15.66 -18.10
CA GLY A 220 18.86 16.47 -19.29
C GLY A 220 20.23 16.29 -19.91
N HIS A 221 21.21 15.76 -19.16
CA HIS A 221 22.51 15.39 -19.70
C HIS A 221 22.41 14.33 -20.80
N SER A 222 21.35 13.53 -20.81
CA SER A 222 21.06 12.52 -21.82
C SER A 222 20.97 13.06 -23.25
N ILE A 223 20.62 14.35 -23.44
CA ILE A 223 20.53 14.93 -24.80
C ILE A 223 21.86 15.52 -25.28
N GLY A 224 22.91 15.53 -24.46
CA GLY A 224 24.22 16.09 -24.83
C GLY A 224 24.14 17.54 -25.31
N ALA A 225 23.29 18.36 -24.68
CA ALA A 225 22.98 19.74 -25.10
C ALA A 225 22.54 19.88 -26.58
N SER A 226 21.94 18.84 -27.16
CA SER A 226 21.53 18.80 -28.57
C SER A 226 20.03 18.64 -28.75
N MET A 227 19.39 19.64 -29.35
CA MET A 227 17.97 19.58 -29.73
C MET A 227 17.70 18.54 -30.82
N ALA A 228 18.71 18.17 -31.62
CA ALA A 228 18.58 17.08 -32.58
C ALA A 228 18.43 15.74 -31.84
N VAL A 229 19.23 15.51 -30.80
CA VAL A 229 19.12 14.30 -29.95
C VAL A 229 17.76 14.26 -29.25
N LEU A 230 17.27 15.38 -28.72
CA LEU A 230 15.92 15.44 -28.14
C LEU A 230 14.82 15.01 -29.13
N ARG A 231 14.85 15.54 -30.36
CA ARG A 231 13.88 15.15 -31.40
C ARG A 231 14.03 13.67 -31.77
N SER A 232 15.26 13.16 -31.85
CA SER A 232 15.51 11.74 -32.10
C SER A 232 14.93 10.84 -31.01
N PHE A 233 15.11 11.18 -29.73
CA PHE A 233 14.49 10.42 -28.63
C PHE A 233 12.97 10.44 -28.70
N HIS A 234 12.37 11.59 -29.05
CA HIS A 234 10.93 11.68 -29.24
C HIS A 234 10.43 10.77 -30.38
N LEU A 235 11.15 10.75 -31.52
CA LEU A 235 10.86 9.87 -32.65
C LEU A 235 11.01 8.38 -32.29
N LEU A 236 11.95 8.05 -31.40
CA LEU A 236 12.12 6.69 -30.88
C LEU A 236 11.03 6.27 -29.90
N GLY A 237 10.21 7.22 -29.41
CA GLY A 237 9.05 6.94 -28.56
C GLY A 237 9.06 7.63 -27.20
N ALA A 238 10.07 8.44 -26.85
CA ALA A 238 10.11 9.12 -25.55
C ALA A 238 8.92 10.08 -25.40
N ARG A 239 8.25 10.05 -24.23
CA ARG A 239 7.06 10.88 -23.96
C ARG A 239 7.13 11.79 -22.74
N TYR A 240 8.17 11.69 -21.94
CA TYR A 240 8.59 12.76 -21.04
C TYR A 240 10.11 12.90 -21.04
N MET A 241 10.56 14.02 -20.48
CA MET A 241 11.96 14.23 -20.12
C MET A 241 12.04 14.91 -18.76
N THR A 242 12.78 14.31 -17.83
CA THR A 242 13.17 14.97 -16.58
C THR A 242 14.31 15.94 -16.91
N LEU A 243 14.11 17.24 -16.64
CA LEU A 243 15.05 18.30 -17.05
C LEU A 243 16.45 18.10 -16.46
N THR A 244 16.54 17.69 -15.20
CA THR A 244 17.79 17.39 -14.51
C THR A 244 17.61 16.15 -13.66
N HIS A 245 18.69 15.40 -13.45
CA HIS A 245 18.76 14.45 -12.34
C HIS A 245 19.45 15.16 -11.15
N LYS A 246 20.39 14.50 -10.48
CA LYS A 246 21.18 15.07 -9.36
C LYS A 246 22.32 16.00 -9.80
N CYS A 247 22.49 16.20 -11.10
CA CYS A 247 23.50 17.05 -11.72
C CYS A 247 22.85 18.14 -12.57
N SER A 248 23.53 19.28 -12.68
CA SER A 248 23.11 20.39 -13.57
C SER A 248 23.55 20.10 -15.01
N THR A 249 22.74 20.56 -15.97
CA THR A 249 23.12 20.60 -17.39
C THR A 249 23.87 21.90 -17.71
N PRO A 250 24.64 21.95 -18.81
CA PRO A 250 25.27 23.18 -19.32
C PRO A 250 24.26 24.29 -19.62
#